data_AF-A0A8J4YMJ9-F1
#
_entry.id   AF-A0A8J4YMJ9-F1
#
_cell.length_a   1.000
_cell.length_b   1.000
_cell.length_c   1.000
_cell.angle_alpha   90.00
_cell.angle_beta   90.00
_cell.angle_gamma   90.00
#
_symmetry.space_group_name_H-M   'P 1'
#
loop_
_entity.id
_entity.type
_entity.pdbx_description
1 polymer ?
#
loop_
_entity_poly.entity_id
_entity_poly.type
_entity_poly.pdbx_seq_one_letter_code
_entity_poly.pdbx_strand_id
1 'polypeptide(L)'
;MSTYVPCGGPDCLCLCPGIDPALWEQGKRENPDPQKFFPVVKVGFQELQKQFKQQEEHAGSLQASMNTTQEEITQLRHKHTMVKAAIQEAKWKQANLTRRVLKLVSAQEIERKRGVPLDQTEEQIRMRLEDLYMQLMQPTQYRGCLNELMAQMCVRPASSQGGPRYGLVGDMEGDVSQYVAWQHDALQAVVGVLREDLSVADTMAEEVLRKP
;
A
#
# COMPACT_ATOMS: atom_id res chain seq x y z
N MET A 1 7.29 -53.38 21.52
CA MET A 1 6.14 -53.23 20.61
C MET A 1 4.98 -52.71 21.44
N SER A 2 4.76 -51.40 21.45
CA SER A 2 3.56 -50.80 22.04
C SER A 2 2.76 -50.22 20.89
N THR A 3 1.67 -50.89 20.57
CA THR A 3 0.79 -50.65 19.42
C THR A 3 0.14 -49.27 19.53
N TYR A 4 0.47 -48.39 18.60
CA TYR A 4 -0.33 -47.21 18.28
C TYR A 4 -1.66 -47.73 17.75
N VAL A 5 -2.73 -47.67 18.55
CA VAL A 5 -4.09 -47.97 18.08
C VAL A 5 -4.59 -46.69 17.39
N PRO A 6 -4.78 -46.69 16.06
CA PRO A 6 -5.32 -45.54 15.37
C PRO A 6 -6.83 -45.54 15.63
N CYS A 7 -7.29 -44.77 16.61
CA CYS A 7 -8.71 -44.41 16.70
C CYS A 7 -8.99 -43.47 15.52
N GLY A 8 -9.44 -44.06 14.41
CA GLY A 8 -9.84 -43.36 13.21
C GLY A 8 -11.17 -42.63 13.41
N GLY A 9 -11.24 -41.41 12.86
CA GLY A 9 -12.48 -40.67 12.67
C GLY A 9 -12.96 -39.88 13.90
N PRO A 10 -13.73 -38.79 13.66
CA PRO A 10 -14.26 -37.89 14.70
C PRO A 10 -15.20 -38.58 15.71
N ASP A 11 -15.60 -39.83 15.47
CA ASP A 11 -16.52 -40.60 16.30
C ASP A 11 -15.85 -41.61 17.26
N CYS A 12 -14.51 -41.73 17.24
CA CYS A 12 -13.79 -42.67 18.12
C CYS A 12 -13.10 -41.97 19.31
N LEU A 13 -13.86 -41.32 20.18
CA LEU A 13 -13.39 -40.81 21.48
C LEU A 13 -13.46 -41.89 22.59
N CYS A 14 -13.16 -43.13 22.24
CA CYS A 14 -13.14 -44.27 23.15
C CYS A 14 -12.05 -44.07 24.20
N LEU A 15 -12.36 -44.39 25.46
CA LEU A 15 -11.43 -44.30 26.57
C LEU A 15 -10.18 -45.14 26.28
N CYS A 16 -9.00 -44.52 26.31
CA CYS A 16 -7.74 -45.26 26.19
C CYS A 16 -7.59 -46.21 27.40
N PRO A 17 -7.22 -47.48 27.19
CA PRO A 17 -7.11 -48.46 28.26
C PRO A 17 -6.03 -48.05 29.28
N GLY A 18 -6.40 -47.98 30.55
CA GLY A 18 -5.50 -47.62 31.66
C GLY A 18 -5.57 -46.15 32.13
N ILE A 19 -6.45 -45.33 31.57
CA ILE A 19 -6.70 -43.94 32.01
C ILE A 19 -8.04 -43.84 32.74
N ASP A 20 -8.07 -43.06 33.82
CA ASP A 20 -9.29 -42.76 34.56
C ASP A 20 -10.34 -42.09 33.63
N PRO A 21 -11.55 -42.67 33.49
CA PRO A 21 -12.65 -42.06 32.73
C PRO A 21 -12.90 -40.60 33.09
N ALA A 22 -12.75 -40.23 34.36
CA ALA A 22 -12.96 -38.86 34.81
C ALA A 22 -11.93 -37.88 34.21
N LEU A 23 -10.66 -38.29 34.15
CA LEU A 23 -9.57 -37.48 33.59
C LEU A 23 -9.70 -37.32 32.07
N TRP A 24 -10.19 -38.36 31.37
CA TRP A 24 -10.43 -38.30 29.93
C TRP A 24 -11.57 -37.33 29.57
N GLU A 25 -12.68 -37.40 30.29
CA GLU A 25 -13.81 -36.48 30.10
C GLU A 25 -13.45 -35.04 30.50
N GLN A 26 -12.60 -34.87 31.52
CA GLN A 26 -12.03 -33.57 31.85
C GLN A 26 -11.17 -33.01 30.71
N GLY A 27 -10.26 -33.81 30.13
CA GLY A 27 -9.42 -33.39 29.01
C GLY A 27 -10.21 -33.02 27.74
N LYS A 28 -11.36 -33.66 27.50
CA LYS A 28 -12.29 -33.24 26.44
C LYS A 28 -12.94 -31.90 26.75
N ARG A 29 -13.37 -31.69 28.00
CA ARG A 29 -14.03 -30.45 28.45
C ARG A 29 -13.09 -29.25 28.42
N GLU A 30 -11.82 -29.46 28.75
CA GLU A 30 -10.78 -28.43 28.80
C GLU A 30 -10.07 -28.20 27.46
N ASN A 31 -10.53 -28.85 26.38
CA ASN A 31 -9.96 -28.67 25.06
C ASN A 31 -10.22 -27.24 24.53
N PRO A 32 -9.18 -26.45 24.21
CA PRO A 32 -9.35 -25.07 23.73
C PRO A 32 -10.05 -24.96 22.37
N ASP A 33 -9.99 -25.99 21.52
CA ASP A 33 -10.70 -26.03 20.25
C ASP A 33 -11.18 -27.46 19.93
N PRO A 34 -12.44 -27.79 20.24
CA PRO A 34 -13.02 -29.11 20.00
C PRO A 34 -13.12 -29.53 18.53
N GLN A 35 -13.03 -28.60 17.58
CA GLN A 35 -13.09 -28.93 16.14
C GLN A 35 -11.70 -29.26 15.58
N LYS A 36 -10.65 -28.68 16.16
CA LYS A 36 -9.28 -28.79 15.64
C LYS A 36 -8.40 -29.74 16.46
N PHE A 37 -8.63 -29.83 17.76
CA PHE A 37 -7.80 -30.62 18.67
C PHE A 37 -8.60 -31.74 19.31
N PHE A 38 -7.89 -32.78 19.76
CA PHE A 38 -8.43 -33.85 20.55
C PHE A 38 -7.45 -34.17 21.69
N PRO A 39 -7.94 -34.58 22.87
CA PRO A 39 -7.07 -34.91 23.98
C PRO A 39 -6.20 -36.12 23.64
N VAL A 40 -4.89 -36.00 23.89
CA VAL A 40 -3.93 -37.09 23.72
C VAL A 40 -3.23 -37.31 25.05
N VAL A 41 -3.36 -38.53 25.59
CA VAL A 41 -2.65 -38.87 26.82
C VAL A 41 -1.17 -39.05 26.54
N LYS A 42 -0.35 -38.52 27.46
CA LYS A 42 1.10 -38.67 27.45
C LYS A 42 1.58 -39.29 28.75
N VAL A 43 2.22 -40.45 28.68
CA VAL A 43 2.68 -41.22 29.84
C VAL A 43 4.20 -41.29 29.86
N GLY A 44 4.78 -40.72 30.91
CA GLY A 44 6.23 -40.75 31.17
C GLY A 44 7.06 -39.77 30.32
N PHE A 45 8.34 -39.65 30.69
CA PHE A 45 9.25 -38.67 30.09
C PHE A 45 9.62 -38.96 28.63
N GLN A 46 9.57 -40.23 28.20
CA GLN A 46 9.91 -40.60 26.82
C GLN A 46 8.91 -40.03 25.80
N GLU A 47 7.62 -40.00 26.13
CA GLU A 47 6.61 -39.43 25.25
C GLU A 47 6.66 -37.91 25.20
N LEU A 48 6.99 -37.26 26.32
CA LEU A 48 7.26 -35.82 26.37
C LEU A 48 8.49 -35.46 25.53
N GLN A 49 9.57 -36.22 25.63
CA GLN A 49 10.76 -36.01 24.81
C GLN A 49 10.46 -36.17 23.32
N LYS A 50 9.61 -37.15 22.95
CA LYS A 50 9.15 -37.31 21.56
C LYS A 50 8.36 -36.11 21.07
N GLN A 51 7.43 -35.58 21.89
CA GLN A 51 6.70 -34.36 21.54
C GLN A 51 7.61 -33.16 21.39
N PHE A 52 8.59 -33.00 22.30
CA PHE A 52 9.55 -31.90 22.23
C PHE A 52 10.31 -31.92 20.90
N LYS A 53 10.81 -33.09 20.47
CA LYS A 53 11.46 -33.23 19.16
C LYS A 53 10.55 -32.90 17.99
N GLN A 54 9.28 -33.33 18.03
CA GLN A 54 8.30 -32.99 17.00
C GLN A 54 8.03 -31.48 16.96
N GLN A 55 7.93 -30.83 18.12
CA GLN A 55 7.75 -29.38 18.21
C GLN A 55 8.96 -28.63 17.65
N GLU A 56 10.18 -29.10 17.94
CA GLU A 56 11.42 -28.54 17.40
C GLU A 56 11.47 -28.66 15.86
N GLU A 57 11.13 -29.84 15.32
CA GLU A 57 11.03 -30.06 13.87
C GLU A 57 9.96 -29.15 13.23
N HIS A 58 8.77 -29.04 13.84
CA HIS A 58 7.71 -28.16 13.35
C HIS A 58 8.11 -26.67 13.41
N ALA A 59 8.75 -26.24 14.50
CA ALA A 59 9.25 -24.87 14.64
C ALA A 59 10.31 -24.56 13.57
N GLY A 60 11.22 -25.50 13.30
CA GLY A 60 12.21 -25.38 12.22
C GLY A 60 11.55 -25.24 10.84
N SER A 61 10.53 -26.05 10.55
CA SER A 61 9.77 -25.97 9.30
C SER A 61 9.04 -24.64 9.15
N LEU A 62 8.39 -24.15 10.22
CA LEU A 62 7.71 -22.85 10.22
C LEU A 62 8.70 -21.71 9.98
N GLN A 63 9.85 -21.73 10.66
CA GLN A 63 10.89 -20.71 10.48
C GLN A 63 11.41 -20.70 9.03
N ALA A 64 11.61 -21.87 8.41
CA ALA A 64 12.00 -21.97 7.02
C ALA A 64 10.94 -21.33 6.09
N SER A 65 9.65 -21.63 6.32
CA SER A 65 8.55 -21.02 5.55
C SER A 65 8.47 -19.51 5.73
N MET A 66 8.69 -19.00 6.95
CA MET A 66 8.74 -17.55 7.22
C MET A 66 9.91 -16.90 6.48
N ASN A 67 11.08 -17.53 6.47
CA ASN A 67 12.25 -17.03 5.75
C ASN A 67 12.01 -16.98 4.24
N THR A 68 11.38 -18.01 3.65
CA THR A 68 10.99 -18.00 2.22
C THR A 68 10.02 -16.87 1.92
N THR A 69 8.98 -16.69 2.74
CA THR A 69 8.01 -15.60 2.55
C THR A 69 8.69 -14.23 2.66
N GLN A 70 9.61 -14.08 3.61
CA GLN A 70 10.39 -12.85 3.77
C GLN A 70 11.24 -12.55 2.55
N GLU A 71 11.88 -13.55 1.95
CA GLU A 71 12.67 -13.42 0.72
C GLU A 71 11.79 -13.07 -0.48
N GLU A 72 10.58 -13.62 -0.58
CA GLU A 72 9.63 -13.22 -1.62
C GLU A 72 9.21 -11.75 -1.47
N ILE A 73 8.99 -11.29 -0.23
CA ILE A 73 8.66 -9.88 0.06
C ILE A 73 9.82 -8.95 -0.32
N THR A 74 11.07 -9.30 0.00
CA THR A 74 12.25 -8.48 -0.35
C THR A 74 12.42 -8.40 -1.86
N GLN A 75 12.25 -9.51 -2.57
CA GLN A 75 12.27 -9.54 -4.04
C GLN A 75 11.16 -8.69 -4.65
N LEU A 76 9.94 -8.77 -4.11
CA LEU A 76 8.81 -7.98 -4.60
C LEU A 76 9.06 -6.47 -4.37
N ARG A 77 9.61 -6.09 -3.21
CA ARG A 77 10.00 -4.70 -2.93
C ARG A 77 11.06 -4.19 -3.89
N HIS A 78 12.05 -5.01 -4.23
CA HIS A 78 13.07 -4.67 -5.22
C HIS A 78 12.45 -4.46 -6.62
N LYS A 79 11.61 -5.40 -7.08
CA LYS A 79 10.87 -5.27 -8.34
C LYS A 79 10.00 -4.02 -8.37
N HIS A 80 9.28 -3.72 -7.30
CA HIS A 80 8.45 -2.52 -7.18
C HIS A 80 9.28 -1.24 -7.34
N THR A 81 10.46 -1.17 -6.72
CA THR A 81 11.37 -0.02 -6.85
C THR A 81 11.84 0.15 -8.29
N MET A 82 12.16 -0.96 -8.97
CA MET A 82 12.58 -0.93 -10.37
C MET A 82 11.48 -0.49 -11.32
N VAL A 83 10.26 -1.01 -11.14
CA VAL A 83 9.08 -0.60 -11.92
C VAL A 83 8.77 0.87 -11.68
N LYS A 84 8.85 1.35 -10.43
CA LYS A 84 8.65 2.77 -10.11
C LYS A 84 9.65 3.66 -10.85
N ALA A 85 10.92 3.26 -10.94
CA ALA A 85 11.92 3.99 -11.71
C ALA A 85 11.61 3.98 -13.22
N ALA A 86 11.23 2.82 -13.77
CA ALA A 86 10.85 2.69 -15.18
C ALA A 86 9.62 3.55 -15.53
N ILE A 87 8.62 3.63 -14.64
CA ILE A 87 7.45 4.51 -14.81
C ILE A 87 7.89 5.97 -14.85
N GLN A 88 8.81 6.39 -13.98
CA GLN A 88 9.33 7.76 -14.02
C GLN A 88 10.03 8.02 -15.35
N GLU A 89 10.93 7.14 -15.79
CA GLU A 89 11.61 7.29 -17.08
C GLU A 89 10.60 7.38 -18.26
N ALA A 90 9.57 6.53 -18.26
CA ALA A 90 8.51 6.57 -19.26
C ALA A 90 7.75 7.92 -19.26
N LYS A 91 7.43 8.47 -18.09
CA LYS A 91 6.81 9.80 -17.96
C LYS A 91 7.70 10.91 -18.53
N TRP A 92 9.01 10.86 -18.27
CA TRP A 92 9.96 11.82 -18.82
C TRP A 92 10.06 11.70 -20.34
N LYS A 93 10.12 10.48 -20.88
CA LYS A 93 10.10 10.23 -22.32
C LYS A 93 8.81 10.74 -22.97
N GLN A 94 7.66 10.48 -22.35
CA GLN A 94 6.36 10.96 -22.82
C GLN A 94 6.31 12.48 -22.89
N ALA A 95 6.76 13.19 -21.84
CA ALA A 95 6.80 14.65 -21.83
C ALA A 95 7.73 15.21 -22.93
N ASN A 96 8.89 14.59 -23.14
CA ASN A 96 9.82 14.98 -24.19
C ASN A 96 9.22 14.76 -25.59
N LEU A 97 8.66 13.58 -25.85
CA LEU A 97 8.01 13.27 -27.13
C LEU A 97 6.82 14.20 -27.40
N THR A 98 6.00 14.48 -26.39
CA THR A 98 4.88 15.43 -26.50
C THR A 98 5.38 16.82 -26.93
N ARG A 99 6.46 17.31 -26.30
CA ARG A 99 7.09 18.58 -26.70
C ARG A 99 7.65 18.54 -28.13
N ARG A 100 8.26 17.43 -28.54
CA ARG A 100 8.79 17.26 -29.91
C ARG A 100 7.69 17.24 -30.95
N VAL A 101 6.62 16.49 -30.70
CA VAL A 101 5.43 16.43 -31.56
C VAL A 101 4.81 17.81 -31.68
N LEU A 102 4.61 18.52 -30.57
CA LEU A 102 4.07 19.89 -30.60
C LEU A 102 4.92 20.83 -31.46
N LYS A 103 6.25 20.75 -31.36
CA LYS A 103 7.16 21.54 -32.21
C LYS A 103 7.03 21.19 -33.69
N LEU A 104 6.94 19.91 -34.02
CA LEU A 104 6.79 19.45 -35.41
C LEU A 104 5.45 19.88 -35.99
N VAL A 105 4.36 19.68 -35.25
CA VAL A 105 3.02 20.12 -35.66
C VAL A 105 3.00 21.63 -35.84
N SER A 106 3.59 22.40 -34.92
CA SER A 106 3.71 23.85 -35.04
C SER A 106 4.47 24.27 -36.31
N ALA A 107 5.63 23.66 -36.58
CA ALA A 107 6.40 23.95 -37.79
C ALA A 107 5.65 23.57 -39.07
N GLN A 108 4.97 22.42 -39.07
CA GLN A 108 4.17 21.95 -40.21
C GLN A 108 2.99 22.88 -40.49
N GLU A 109 2.27 23.32 -39.46
CA GLU A 109 1.16 24.26 -39.63
C GLU A 109 1.62 25.63 -40.14
N ILE A 110 2.78 26.12 -39.68
CA ILE A 110 3.38 27.37 -40.17
C ILE A 110 3.69 27.26 -41.68
N GLU A 111 4.32 26.17 -42.12
CA GLU A 111 4.64 25.98 -43.53
C GLU A 111 3.37 25.78 -44.38
N ARG A 112 2.40 25.01 -43.89
CA ARG A 112 1.13 24.73 -44.58
C ARG A 112 0.29 25.99 -44.79
N LYS A 113 0.22 26.88 -43.79
CA LYS A 113 -0.57 28.12 -43.82
C LYS A 113 0.23 29.35 -44.20
N ARG A 114 1.45 29.19 -44.72
CA ARG A 114 2.30 30.31 -45.08
C ARG A 114 1.62 31.18 -46.14
N GLY A 115 1.43 32.46 -45.83
CA GLY A 115 0.79 33.43 -46.72
C GLY A 115 -0.74 33.41 -46.72
N VAL A 116 -1.36 32.55 -45.91
CA VAL A 116 -2.81 32.58 -45.64
C VAL A 116 -3.06 33.52 -44.45
N PRO A 117 -4.07 34.40 -44.51
CA PRO A 117 -4.43 35.21 -43.34
C PRO A 117 -4.90 34.33 -42.18
N LEU A 118 -4.73 34.82 -40.95
CA LEU A 118 -5.14 34.10 -39.74
C LEU A 118 -6.64 33.85 -39.74
N ASP A 119 -7.02 32.61 -39.40
CA ASP A 119 -8.42 32.24 -39.21
C ASP A 119 -8.93 32.70 -37.83
N GLN A 120 -10.27 32.81 -37.69
CA GLN A 120 -10.91 33.22 -36.43
C GLN A 120 -10.52 32.29 -35.27
N THR A 121 -10.34 31.00 -35.54
CA THR A 121 -9.91 30.01 -34.54
C THR A 121 -8.48 30.26 -34.06
N GLU A 122 -7.58 30.62 -34.96
CA GLU A 122 -6.18 30.93 -34.64
C GLU A 122 -6.07 32.22 -33.85
N GLU A 123 -6.89 33.21 -34.20
CA GLU A 123 -6.97 34.48 -33.50
C GLU A 123 -7.42 34.28 -32.03
N GLN A 124 -8.38 33.38 -31.77
CA GLN A 124 -8.77 33.01 -30.40
C GLN A 124 -7.61 32.37 -29.62
N ILE A 125 -6.86 31.46 -30.26
CA ILE A 125 -5.69 30.82 -29.63
C ILE A 125 -4.60 31.87 -29.35
N ARG A 126 -4.36 32.80 -30.27
CA ARG A 126 -3.41 33.90 -30.10
C ARG A 126 -3.76 34.75 -28.88
N MET A 127 -5.01 35.22 -28.81
CA MET A 127 -5.49 36.02 -27.68
C MET A 127 -5.33 35.26 -26.35
N ARG A 128 -5.65 33.95 -26.31
CA ARG A 128 -5.47 33.14 -25.10
C ARG A 128 -4.01 32.99 -24.70
N LEU A 129 -3.10 32.83 -25.66
CA LEU A 129 -1.66 32.74 -25.39
C LEU A 129 -1.11 34.08 -24.90
N GLU A 130 -1.56 35.20 -25.44
CA GLU A 130 -1.18 36.55 -24.99
C GLU A 130 -1.66 36.81 -23.55
N ASP A 131 -2.89 36.44 -23.23
CA ASP A 131 -3.43 36.51 -21.86
C ASP A 131 -2.60 35.68 -20.87
N LEU A 132 -2.31 34.41 -21.21
CA LEU A 132 -1.46 33.54 -20.38
C LEU A 132 -0.04 34.08 -20.24
N TYR A 133 0.53 34.63 -21.31
CA TYR A 133 1.86 35.25 -21.28
C TYR A 133 1.88 36.47 -20.38
N MET A 134 0.86 37.34 -20.48
CA MET A 134 0.74 38.51 -19.62
C MET A 134 0.62 38.11 -18.16
N GLN A 135 -0.22 37.13 -17.82
CA GLN A 135 -0.35 36.59 -16.46
C GLN A 135 0.99 36.06 -15.93
N LEU A 136 1.76 35.34 -16.77
CA LEU A 136 3.08 34.82 -16.38
C LEU A 136 4.12 35.93 -16.18
N MET A 137 4.05 37.00 -16.97
CA MET A 137 4.98 38.12 -16.93
C MET A 137 4.66 39.15 -15.85
N GLN A 138 3.48 39.09 -15.21
CA GLN A 138 3.13 39.96 -14.10
C GLN A 138 4.16 39.81 -12.95
N PRO A 139 4.89 40.89 -12.58
CA PRO A 139 6.00 40.80 -11.62
C PRO A 139 5.62 40.25 -10.26
N THR A 140 4.39 40.50 -9.80
CA THR A 140 3.93 40.21 -8.44
C THR A 140 3.20 38.88 -8.29
N GLN A 141 2.78 38.22 -9.39
CA GLN A 141 2.05 36.95 -9.29
C GLN A 141 3.03 35.77 -9.18
N TYR A 142 3.50 35.25 -10.31
CA TYR A 142 4.26 33.99 -10.31
C TYR A 142 5.74 34.20 -10.02
N ARG A 143 6.38 35.14 -10.72
CA ARG A 143 7.82 35.41 -10.54
C ARG A 143 8.14 36.02 -9.18
N GLY A 144 7.33 36.97 -8.72
CA GLY A 144 7.45 37.58 -7.40
C GLY A 144 7.29 36.56 -6.28
N CYS A 145 6.22 35.77 -6.31
CA CYS A 145 5.98 34.70 -5.33
C CYS A 145 7.08 33.63 -5.36
N LEU A 146 7.56 33.21 -6.53
CA LEU A 146 8.68 32.26 -6.63
C LEU A 146 9.97 32.84 -6.03
N ASN A 147 10.29 34.10 -6.34
CA ASN A 147 11.47 34.77 -5.79
C ASN A 147 11.35 34.94 -4.28
N GLU A 148 10.17 35.28 -3.78
CA GLU A 148 9.90 35.38 -2.35
C GLU A 148 10.03 34.01 -1.67
N LEU A 149 9.45 32.95 -2.24
CA LEU A 149 9.56 31.60 -1.71
C LEU A 149 11.02 31.12 -1.71
N MET A 150 11.77 31.37 -2.78
CA MET A 150 13.21 31.10 -2.84
C MET A 150 13.97 31.90 -1.78
N ALA A 151 13.64 33.18 -1.61
CA ALA A 151 14.22 34.01 -0.56
C ALA A 151 13.89 33.44 0.84
N GLN A 152 12.65 33.03 1.11
CA GLN A 152 12.26 32.37 2.37
C GLN A 152 13.01 31.05 2.59
N MET A 153 13.24 30.26 1.54
CA MET A 153 14.02 29.01 1.62
C MET A 153 15.51 29.27 1.88
N CYS A 154 16.08 30.33 1.30
CA CYS A 154 17.48 30.72 1.52
C CYS A 154 17.70 31.42 2.87
N VAL A 155 16.73 32.23 3.30
CA VAL A 155 16.76 33.01 4.55
C VAL A 155 16.34 32.15 5.74
N ARG A 156 15.65 31.02 5.51
CA ARG A 156 15.45 29.98 6.53
C ARG A 156 16.83 29.65 7.12
N PRO A 157 17.08 30.07 8.36
CA PRO A 157 18.40 29.89 8.90
C PRO A 157 18.68 28.39 9.00
N ALA A 158 19.93 28.01 8.75
CA ALA A 158 20.43 26.67 9.05
C ALA A 158 20.21 26.28 10.53
N SER A 159 19.70 27.17 11.39
CA SER A 159 19.24 26.87 12.75
C SER A 159 17.97 26.03 12.83
N SER A 160 17.28 25.74 11.71
CA SER A 160 16.32 24.61 11.66
C SER A 160 17.02 23.24 11.74
N GLN A 161 18.35 23.17 11.69
CA GLN A 161 19.11 21.96 12.01
C GLN A 161 19.38 21.76 13.52
N GLY A 162 18.89 22.63 14.41
CA GLY A 162 19.27 22.53 15.83
C GLY A 162 18.42 23.30 16.84
N GLY A 163 17.09 23.29 16.71
CA GLY A 163 16.25 23.54 17.90
C GLY A 163 16.50 22.46 18.96
N PRO A 164 16.27 22.71 20.27
CA PRO A 164 16.34 21.65 21.27
C PRO A 164 15.48 20.49 20.79
N ARG A 165 16.11 19.35 20.49
CA ARG A 165 15.42 18.12 20.12
C ARG A 165 14.62 17.71 21.34
N TYR A 166 13.37 18.15 21.41
CA TYR A 166 12.35 17.44 22.15
C TYR A 166 12.18 16.11 21.40
N GLY A 167 12.97 15.11 21.77
CA GLY A 167 12.72 13.75 21.33
C GLY A 167 11.38 13.33 21.89
N LEU A 168 10.53 12.71 21.06
CA LEU A 168 9.41 11.97 21.59
C LEU A 168 9.97 10.96 22.60
N VAL A 169 9.40 10.92 23.80
CA VAL A 169 9.86 10.01 24.85
C VAL A 169 9.52 8.59 24.39
N GLY A 170 10.54 7.84 23.97
CA GLY A 170 10.52 6.39 23.74
C GLY A 170 9.20 5.83 23.20
N ASP A 171 8.53 5.02 24.02
CA ASP A 171 7.34 4.21 23.71
C ASP A 171 6.18 4.98 23.02
N MET A 172 6.08 6.30 23.24
CA MET A 172 5.05 7.12 22.59
C MET A 172 5.22 7.25 21.08
N GLU A 173 6.44 7.08 20.55
CA GLU A 173 6.69 7.12 19.10
C GLU A 173 6.04 5.92 18.38
N GLY A 174 6.01 4.76 19.03
CA GLY A 174 5.32 3.57 18.51
C GLY A 174 3.81 3.76 18.48
N ASP A 175 3.23 4.24 19.59
CA ASP A 175 1.80 4.51 19.71
C ASP A 175 1.34 5.58 18.70
N VAL A 176 2.12 6.66 18.55
CA VAL A 176 1.83 7.71 17.56
C VAL A 176 1.92 7.16 16.14
N SER A 177 2.96 6.37 15.82
CA SER A 177 3.10 5.76 14.50
C SER A 177 1.95 4.80 14.18
N GLN A 178 1.52 4.00 15.16
CA GLN A 178 0.38 3.10 15.03
C GLN A 178 -0.93 3.87 14.84
N TYR A 179 -1.14 4.94 15.62
CA TYR A 179 -2.33 5.78 15.51
C TYR A 179 -2.40 6.48 14.14
N VAL A 180 -1.27 6.99 13.64
CA VAL A 180 -1.19 7.57 12.29
C VAL A 180 -1.47 6.52 11.21
N ALA A 181 -0.97 5.30 11.36
CA ALA A 181 -1.30 4.21 10.43
C ALA A 181 -2.81 3.90 10.43
N TRP A 182 -3.43 3.83 11.62
CA TRP A 182 -4.87 3.62 11.71
C TRP A 182 -5.68 4.76 11.09
N GLN A 183 -5.27 6.01 11.33
CA GLN A 183 -5.89 7.17 10.68
C GLN A 183 -5.71 7.13 9.15
N HIS A 184 -4.54 6.72 8.66
CA HIS A 184 -4.29 6.56 7.23
C HIS A 184 -5.24 5.52 6.62
N ASP A 185 -5.39 4.37 7.25
CA ASP A 185 -6.27 3.30 6.77
C ASP A 185 -7.75 3.72 6.81
N ALA A 186 -8.18 4.40 7.88
CA ALA A 186 -9.53 4.94 7.99
C ALA A 186 -9.82 5.98 6.88
N LEU A 187 -8.87 6.88 6.62
CA LEU A 187 -8.99 7.86 5.54
C LEU A 187 -9.00 7.17 4.15
N GLN A 188 -8.21 6.12 3.94
CA GLN A 188 -8.26 5.33 2.70
C GLN A 188 -9.63 4.69 2.50
N ALA A 189 -10.23 4.14 3.55
CA ALA A 189 -11.58 3.58 3.48
C ALA A 189 -12.62 4.64 3.12
N VAL A 190 -12.58 5.81 3.77
CA VAL A 190 -13.48 6.94 3.46
C VAL A 190 -13.29 7.42 2.02
N VAL A 191 -12.05 7.55 1.54
CA VAL A 191 -11.77 7.91 0.14
C VAL A 191 -12.31 6.84 -0.82
N GLY A 192 -12.25 5.57 -0.44
CA GLY A 192 -12.84 4.46 -1.19
C GLY A 192 -14.35 4.63 -1.37
N VAL A 193 -15.08 4.85 -0.26
CA VAL A 193 -16.53 5.10 -0.27
C VAL A 193 -16.86 6.33 -1.11
N LEU A 194 -16.14 7.45 -0.90
CA LEU A 194 -16.38 8.66 -1.68
C LEU A 194 -16.14 8.48 -3.18
N ARG A 195 -15.17 7.66 -3.57
CA ARG A 195 -14.94 7.34 -5.00
C ARG A 195 -16.06 6.49 -5.59
N GLU A 196 -16.60 5.56 -4.81
CA GLU A 196 -17.76 4.76 -5.20
C GLU A 196 -19.01 5.63 -5.30
N ASP A 197 -19.25 6.50 -4.33
CA ASP A 197 -20.37 7.44 -4.36
C ASP A 197 -20.28 8.41 -5.55
N LEU A 198 -19.08 8.89 -5.87
CA LEU A 198 -18.85 9.74 -7.03
C LEU A 198 -19.10 8.99 -8.34
N SER A 199 -18.67 7.72 -8.46
CA SER A 199 -18.93 6.94 -9.67
C SER A 199 -20.42 6.65 -9.84
N VAL A 200 -21.14 6.38 -8.75
CA VAL A 200 -22.61 6.24 -8.76
C VAL A 200 -23.25 7.56 -9.19
N ALA A 201 -22.85 8.69 -8.60
CA ALA A 201 -23.38 10.00 -8.98
C ALA A 201 -23.15 10.33 -10.46
N ASP A 202 -21.97 10.02 -11.01
CA ASP A 202 -21.67 10.18 -12.43
C ASP A 202 -22.61 9.32 -13.30
N THR A 203 -22.83 8.04 -12.94
CA THR A 203 -23.77 7.18 -13.69
C THR A 203 -25.21 7.68 -13.61
N MET A 204 -25.65 8.20 -12.45
CA MET A 204 -26.98 8.79 -12.31
C MET A 204 -27.13 10.07 -13.14
N ALA A 205 -26.09 10.91 -13.20
CA ALA A 205 -26.07 12.10 -14.04
C ALA A 205 -26.15 11.74 -15.53
N GLU A 206 -25.43 10.71 -15.98
CA GLU A 206 -25.53 10.19 -17.34
C GLU A 206 -26.93 9.64 -17.65
N GLU A 207 -27.58 8.92 -16.73
CA GLU A 207 -28.94 8.41 -16.91
C GLU A 207 -30.00 9.52 -16.99
N VAL A 208 -29.84 10.60 -16.20
CA VAL A 208 -30.71 11.78 -16.26
C VAL A 208 -30.57 12.52 -17.60
N LEU A 209 -29.34 12.64 -18.13
CA LEU A 209 -29.09 13.21 -19.47
C LEU A 209 -29.61 12.32 -20.62
N ARG A 210 -29.83 11.03 -20.37
CA ARG A 210 -30.29 10.06 -21.37
C ARG A 210 -31.82 9.94 -21.47
N LYS A 211 -32.57 10.44 -20.49
CA LYS A 211 -34.03 10.49 -20.56
C LYS A 211 -34.47 11.65 -21.48
N PRO A 212 -35.34 11.39 -22.48
CA PRO A 212 -35.82 12.41 -23.42
C PRO A 212 -36.72 13.45 -22.75
#